data_AF-A0A2N0PB59-F1
#
_entry.id   AF-A0A2N0PB59-F1
#
_cell.length_a   1.000
_cell.length_b   1.000
_cell.length_c   1.000
_cell.angle_alpha   90.00
_cell.angle_beta   90.00
_cell.angle_gamma   90.00
#
_symmetry.space_group_name_H-M   'P 1'
#
loop_
_entity.id
_entity.type
_entity.pdbx_description
1 polymer ?
#
loop_
_entity_poly.entity_id
_entity_poly.type
_entity_poly.pdbx_seq_one_letter_code
_entity_poly.pdbx_strand_id
1 'polypeptide(L)'
;IGPIMSNEYPPLTPKLSDFINGHERVLYVAFGGRFFTTVENNNKILQSLVEVINNNMVDGVIWALSQTSKDDFSPTLNLNDGSQVQTSSILNNKHPHIHITSFAPQFAVLNHTNTKLFFSHGGAGSTHESLFTGTPMLVLPIGGDQMGNADKLKSIGIALSLDKFALEVNDIINKMNILLNDEDVKKNVERMKYLAKINSKRKYRAADLIEYVLLRNDLNKGSDQELKEFIPADTRMGFMRGNNYDVYVTILFIILGII
;
A
#
# COMPACT_ATOMS: atom_id res chain seq x y z
N ILE A 1 9.11 -4.09 -13.06
CA ILE A 1 8.59 -5.47 -13.11
C ILE A 1 7.60 -5.81 -11.98
N GLY A 2 7.36 -4.92 -11.00
CA GLY A 2 6.45 -5.19 -9.87
C GLY A 2 5.03 -4.63 -10.05
N PRO A 3 4.12 -4.90 -9.10
CA PRO A 3 4.37 -5.65 -7.86
C PRO A 3 4.53 -7.15 -8.13
N ILE A 4 5.51 -7.80 -7.47
CA ILE A 4 5.69 -9.25 -7.56
C ILE A 4 4.70 -9.89 -6.58
N MET A 5 3.66 -10.50 -7.13
CA MET A 5 2.56 -11.10 -6.38
C MET A 5 2.64 -12.63 -6.46
N SER A 6 2.36 -13.28 -5.32
CA SER A 6 2.13 -14.73 -5.28
C SER A 6 0.92 -15.10 -6.15
N ASN A 7 0.90 -16.31 -6.67
CA ASN A 7 -0.31 -16.83 -7.34
C ASN A 7 -1.30 -17.42 -6.32
N GLU A 8 -0.78 -17.83 -5.16
CA GLU A 8 -1.54 -18.47 -4.09
C GLU A 8 -1.39 -17.69 -2.79
N TYR A 9 -2.50 -17.59 -2.06
CA TYR A 9 -2.57 -16.90 -0.79
C TYR A 9 -3.36 -17.74 0.20
N PRO A 10 -3.00 -17.76 1.49
CA PRO A 10 -3.80 -18.43 2.49
C PRO A 10 -5.22 -17.83 2.51
N PRO A 11 -6.28 -18.65 2.51
CA PRO A 11 -7.65 -18.15 2.58
C PRO A 11 -7.94 -17.58 3.97
N LEU A 12 -9.03 -16.81 4.07
CA LEU A 12 -9.58 -16.42 5.37
C LEU A 12 -9.90 -17.67 6.19
N THR A 13 -9.61 -17.63 7.49
CA THR A 13 -10.12 -18.65 8.41
C THR A 13 -11.64 -18.50 8.53
N PRO A 14 -12.40 -19.57 8.87
CA PRO A 14 -13.86 -19.46 9.01
C PRO A 14 -14.29 -18.31 9.93
N LYS A 15 -13.61 -18.17 11.08
CA LYS A 15 -13.88 -17.09 12.04
C LYS A 15 -13.68 -15.69 11.45
N LEU A 16 -12.61 -15.48 10.67
CA LEU A 16 -12.36 -14.20 10.01
C LEU A 16 -13.36 -13.97 8.87
N SER A 17 -13.70 -15.01 8.13
CA SER A 17 -14.71 -14.96 7.07
C SER A 17 -16.06 -14.55 7.63
N ASP A 18 -16.52 -15.18 8.72
CA ASP A 18 -17.80 -14.84 9.37
C ASP A 18 -17.79 -13.40 9.89
N PHE A 19 -16.69 -12.98 10.51
CA PHE A 19 -16.55 -11.60 11.00
C PHE A 19 -16.62 -10.58 9.87
N ILE A 20 -15.86 -10.76 8.78
CA ILE A 20 -15.85 -9.79 7.68
C ILE A 20 -17.21 -9.76 6.95
N ASN A 21 -17.86 -10.91 6.79
CA ASN A 21 -19.17 -10.98 6.13
C ASN A 21 -20.30 -10.39 6.99
N GLY A 22 -20.12 -10.35 8.31
CA GLY A 22 -21.05 -9.68 9.24
C GLY A 22 -20.96 -8.15 9.26
N HIS A 23 -20.03 -7.55 8.50
CA HIS A 23 -19.77 -6.10 8.50
C HIS A 23 -19.63 -5.58 7.06
N GLU A 24 -20.19 -4.42 6.76
CA GLU A 24 -20.21 -3.83 5.41
C GLU A 24 -18.94 -3.03 5.08
N ARG A 25 -18.33 -2.43 6.11
CA ARG A 25 -17.21 -1.48 6.01
C ARG A 25 -16.14 -1.86 7.04
N VAL A 26 -15.23 -2.71 6.62
CA VAL A 26 -14.14 -3.21 7.44
C VAL A 26 -12.88 -2.37 7.26
N LEU A 27 -12.32 -1.93 8.39
CA LEU A 27 -10.96 -1.41 8.51
C LEU A 27 -10.02 -2.55 8.89
N TYR A 28 -9.00 -2.78 8.07
CA TYR A 28 -7.92 -3.70 8.41
C TYR A 28 -6.73 -2.94 8.99
N VAL A 29 -6.16 -3.41 10.10
CA VAL A 29 -5.01 -2.82 10.77
C VAL A 29 -3.91 -3.86 10.88
N ALA A 30 -2.75 -3.57 10.28
CA ALA A 30 -1.57 -4.43 10.41
C ALA A 30 -0.27 -3.65 10.19
N PHE A 31 0.60 -3.70 11.20
CA PHE A 31 1.88 -3.01 11.17
C PHE A 31 3.08 -3.91 10.85
N GLY A 32 2.82 -5.14 10.39
CA GLY A 32 3.86 -6.10 10.03
C GLY A 32 4.57 -6.73 11.25
N GLY A 33 5.65 -7.47 11.00
CA GLY A 33 6.36 -8.22 12.04
C GLY A 33 7.43 -7.44 12.81
N ARG A 34 7.59 -6.14 12.56
CA ARG A 34 8.61 -5.27 13.18
C ARG A 34 8.05 -3.88 13.46
N PHE A 35 6.98 -3.83 14.24
CA PHE A 35 6.37 -2.58 14.69
C PHE A 35 6.42 -2.50 16.21
N PHE A 36 7.02 -1.42 16.70
CA PHE A 36 7.11 -1.11 18.12
C PHE A 36 6.86 0.39 18.29
N THR A 37 6.02 0.74 19.24
CA THR A 37 5.67 2.13 19.56
C THR A 37 5.36 2.24 21.05
N THR A 38 5.10 3.45 21.54
CA THR A 38 4.82 3.70 22.96
C THR A 38 3.42 3.20 23.36
N VAL A 39 3.22 2.94 24.66
CA VAL A 39 1.89 2.65 25.23
C VAL A 39 0.90 3.78 24.91
N GLU A 40 1.36 5.03 24.96
CA GLU A 40 0.56 6.18 24.56
C GLU A 40 0.08 6.09 23.10
N ASN A 41 0.98 5.80 22.16
CA ASN A 41 0.62 5.66 20.76
C ASN A 41 -0.30 4.46 20.50
N ASN A 42 -0.07 3.34 21.19
CA ASN A 42 -0.97 2.18 21.13
C ASN A 42 -2.38 2.54 21.61
N ASN A 43 -2.50 3.29 22.71
CA ASN A 43 -3.78 3.78 23.21
C ASN A 43 -4.44 4.73 22.21
N LYS A 44 -3.70 5.69 21.64
CA LYS A 44 -4.23 6.63 20.63
C LYS A 44 -4.75 5.89 19.39
N ILE A 45 -4.02 4.87 18.93
CA ILE A 45 -4.47 4.00 17.83
C ILE A 45 -5.76 3.27 18.25
N LEU A 46 -5.76 2.56 19.37
CA LEU A 46 -6.95 1.81 19.82
C LEU A 46 -8.17 2.71 20.03
N GLN A 47 -7.97 3.90 20.62
CA GLN A 47 -9.00 4.92 20.76
C GLN A 47 -9.57 5.32 19.41
N SER A 48 -8.71 5.67 18.45
CA SER A 48 -9.19 6.03 17.11
C SER A 48 -10.03 4.93 16.47
N LEU A 49 -9.71 3.65 16.69
CA LEU A 49 -10.49 2.51 16.15
C LEU A 49 -11.89 2.42 16.77
N VAL A 50 -12.02 2.68 18.08
CA VAL A 50 -13.33 2.74 18.74
C VAL A 50 -14.12 3.95 18.26
N GLU A 51 -13.47 5.11 18.14
CA GLU A 51 -14.11 6.35 17.69
C GLU A 51 -14.64 6.26 16.26
N VAL A 52 -13.90 5.64 15.32
CA VAL A 52 -14.40 5.47 13.95
C VAL A 52 -15.59 4.52 13.86
N ILE A 53 -15.72 3.57 14.79
CA ILE A 53 -16.93 2.73 14.92
C ILE A 53 -18.07 3.57 15.48
N ASN A 54 -17.85 4.30 16.57
CA ASN A 54 -18.88 5.15 17.19
C ASN A 54 -19.42 6.22 16.23
N ASN A 55 -18.55 6.75 15.36
CA ASN A 55 -18.90 7.72 14.32
C ASN A 55 -19.50 7.08 13.05
N ASN A 56 -19.79 5.77 13.06
CA ASN A 56 -20.33 5.01 11.93
C ASN A 56 -19.50 5.16 10.64
N MET A 57 -18.20 5.40 10.73
CA MET A 57 -17.32 5.47 9.56
C MET A 57 -17.02 4.06 9.02
N VAL A 58 -16.83 3.13 9.95
CA VAL A 58 -16.65 1.69 9.72
C VAL A 58 -17.51 0.93 10.73
N ASP A 59 -17.92 -0.28 10.41
CA ASP A 59 -18.68 -1.14 11.32
C ASP A 59 -17.89 -2.38 11.76
N GLY A 60 -16.74 -2.67 11.13
CA GLY A 60 -15.84 -3.74 11.57
C GLY A 60 -14.37 -3.31 11.54
N VAL A 61 -13.60 -3.76 12.52
CA VAL A 61 -12.15 -3.58 12.58
C VAL A 61 -11.48 -4.93 12.78
N ILE A 62 -10.52 -5.27 11.94
CA ILE A 62 -9.62 -6.41 12.15
C ILE A 62 -8.23 -5.88 12.41
N TRP A 63 -7.67 -6.19 13.57
CA TRP A 63 -6.30 -5.83 13.90
C TRP A 63 -5.44 -7.08 14.07
N ALA A 64 -4.48 -7.26 13.15
CA ALA A 64 -3.41 -8.25 13.28
C ALA A 64 -2.31 -7.72 14.23
N LEU A 65 -2.48 -8.00 15.52
CA LEU A 65 -1.57 -7.63 16.60
C LEU A 65 -0.47 -8.69 16.75
N SER A 66 0.52 -8.65 15.86
CA SER A 66 1.55 -9.70 15.73
C SER A 66 2.61 -9.66 16.84
N GLN A 67 3.16 -8.48 17.14
CA GLN A 67 4.32 -8.30 18.03
C GLN A 67 4.09 -7.31 19.18
N THR A 68 2.96 -6.60 19.17
CA THR A 68 2.59 -5.68 20.26
C THR A 68 1.99 -6.49 21.40
N SER A 69 2.54 -6.38 22.61
CA SER A 69 1.98 -7.06 23.77
C SER A 69 0.64 -6.45 24.14
N LYS A 70 -0.26 -7.27 24.70
CA LYS A 70 -1.48 -6.74 25.32
C LYS A 70 -1.17 -5.87 26.54
N ASP A 71 0.00 -6.04 27.13
CA ASP A 71 0.49 -5.23 28.25
C ASP A 71 0.99 -3.85 27.80
N ASP A 72 1.16 -3.63 26.49
CA ASP A 72 1.57 -2.34 25.92
C ASP A 72 0.39 -1.38 25.72
N PHE A 73 -0.70 -1.59 26.47
CA PHE A 73 -1.90 -0.77 26.48
C PHE A 73 -2.30 -0.42 27.91
N SER A 74 -2.91 0.76 28.09
CA SER A 74 -3.48 1.11 29.39
C SER A 74 -4.72 0.25 29.70
N PRO A 75 -5.00 -0.08 30.98
CA PRO A 75 -6.15 -0.90 31.36
C PRO A 75 -7.49 -0.31 30.91
N THR A 76 -7.60 1.00 30.99
CA THR A 76 -8.75 1.78 30.54
C THR A 76 -8.35 2.75 29.44
N LEU A 77 -9.30 3.01 28.55
CA LEU A 77 -9.20 3.94 27.45
C LEU A 77 -10.26 5.04 27.64
N ASN A 78 -9.84 6.30 27.59
CA ASN A 78 -10.76 7.44 27.64
C ASN A 78 -11.16 7.81 26.21
N LEU A 79 -12.46 7.88 25.94
CA LEU A 79 -13.01 8.31 24.66
C LEU A 79 -13.25 9.82 24.63
N ASN A 80 -13.47 10.36 23.43
CA ASN A 80 -13.68 11.78 23.19
C ASN A 80 -14.95 12.33 23.84
N ASP A 81 -15.96 11.48 24.05
CA ASP A 81 -17.22 11.82 24.73
C ASP A 81 -17.10 11.78 26.27
N GLY A 82 -15.90 11.48 26.79
CA GLY A 82 -15.63 11.34 28.23
C GLY A 82 -15.97 9.97 28.81
N SER A 83 -16.51 9.04 28.01
CA SER A 83 -16.74 7.67 28.43
C SER A 83 -15.43 6.88 28.54
N GLN A 84 -15.46 5.78 29.31
CA GLN A 84 -14.31 4.91 29.48
C GLN A 84 -14.63 3.48 29.05
N VAL A 85 -13.69 2.87 28.35
CA VAL A 85 -13.79 1.48 27.91
C VAL A 85 -12.63 0.67 28.49
N GLN A 86 -12.93 -0.54 28.93
CA GLN A 86 -11.91 -1.49 29.38
C GLN A 86 -11.18 -2.07 28.18
N THR A 87 -9.89 -1.76 28.04
CA THR A 87 -9.05 -2.21 26.92
C THR A 87 -9.00 -3.74 26.83
N SER A 88 -9.01 -4.42 27.98
CA SER A 88 -9.03 -5.88 28.06
C SER A 88 -10.27 -6.52 27.40
N SER A 89 -11.41 -5.82 27.34
CA SER A 89 -12.61 -6.29 26.63
C SER A 89 -12.35 -6.35 25.13
N ILE A 90 -11.70 -5.32 24.57
CA ILE A 90 -11.36 -5.23 23.16
C ILE A 90 -10.25 -6.22 22.81
N LEU A 91 -9.14 -6.20 23.55
CA LEU A 91 -7.98 -7.06 23.30
C LEU A 91 -8.26 -8.57 23.44
N ASN A 92 -9.33 -8.93 24.14
CA ASN A 92 -9.78 -10.32 24.29
C ASN A 92 -11.01 -10.66 23.43
N ASN A 93 -11.29 -9.88 22.38
CA ASN A 93 -12.36 -10.15 21.41
C ASN A 93 -13.77 -10.22 22.02
N LYS A 94 -14.06 -9.42 23.05
CA LYS A 94 -15.42 -9.27 23.59
C LYS A 94 -16.18 -8.10 22.96
N HIS A 95 -15.49 -7.23 22.22
CA HIS A 95 -16.11 -6.14 21.47
C HIS A 95 -16.71 -6.68 20.15
N PRO A 96 -17.98 -6.41 19.83
CA PRO A 96 -18.65 -7.01 18.66
C PRO A 96 -18.06 -6.56 17.32
N HIS A 97 -17.55 -5.32 17.26
CA HIS A 97 -17.04 -4.70 16.03
C HIS A 97 -15.52 -4.69 15.90
N ILE A 98 -14.77 -5.25 16.85
CA ILE A 98 -13.30 -5.27 16.81
C ILE A 98 -12.81 -6.70 17.00
N HIS A 99 -12.04 -7.19 16.03
CA HIS A 99 -11.41 -8.50 16.06
C HIS A 99 -9.89 -8.39 16.09
N ILE A 100 -9.29 -8.77 17.22
CA ILE A 100 -7.85 -8.86 17.45
C ILE A 100 -7.37 -10.29 17.17
N THR A 101 -6.35 -10.42 16.33
CA THR A 101 -5.70 -11.71 16.02
C THR A 101 -4.19 -11.55 15.99
N SER A 102 -3.42 -12.61 16.30
CA SER A 102 -1.96 -12.59 16.14
C SER A 102 -1.52 -12.67 14.68
N PHE A 103 -2.38 -13.24 13.81
CA PHE A 103 -2.14 -13.35 12.39
C PHE A 103 -3.46 -13.28 11.61
N ALA A 104 -3.44 -12.58 10.49
CA ALA A 104 -4.48 -12.61 9.48
C ALA A 104 -3.83 -12.81 8.11
N PRO A 105 -4.45 -13.59 7.21
CA PRO A 105 -4.00 -13.69 5.83
C PRO A 105 -4.24 -12.35 5.11
N GLN A 106 -3.27 -11.45 5.22
CA GLN A 106 -3.39 -10.03 4.88
C GLN A 106 -3.98 -9.82 3.48
N PHE A 107 -3.42 -10.47 2.46
CA PHE A 107 -3.94 -10.36 1.09
C PHE A 107 -5.42 -10.75 0.99
N ALA A 108 -5.84 -11.83 1.65
CA ALA A 108 -7.24 -12.28 1.62
C ALA A 108 -8.18 -11.30 2.32
N VAL A 109 -7.74 -10.68 3.42
CA VAL A 109 -8.50 -9.59 4.08
C VAL A 109 -8.60 -8.38 3.16
N LEU A 110 -7.49 -7.93 2.59
CA LEU A 110 -7.45 -6.77 1.70
C LEU A 110 -8.25 -6.98 0.41
N ASN A 111 -8.28 -8.20 -0.12
CA ASN A 111 -9.01 -8.54 -1.34
C ASN A 111 -10.52 -8.80 -1.09
N HIS A 112 -10.98 -8.74 0.16
CA HIS A 112 -12.40 -8.88 0.47
C HIS A 112 -13.16 -7.59 0.14
N THR A 113 -14.35 -7.72 -0.46
CA THR A 113 -15.16 -6.57 -0.91
C THR A 113 -15.54 -5.60 0.20
N ASN A 114 -15.69 -6.11 1.43
CA ASN A 114 -16.07 -5.31 2.60
C ASN A 114 -14.88 -4.57 3.22
N THR A 115 -13.63 -4.88 2.86
CA THR A 115 -12.47 -4.14 3.35
C THR A 115 -12.35 -2.82 2.61
N LYS A 116 -12.46 -1.70 3.34
CA LYS A 116 -12.51 -0.35 2.74
C LYS A 116 -11.26 0.48 2.98
N LEU A 117 -10.51 0.16 4.03
CA LEU A 117 -9.33 0.92 4.42
C LEU A 117 -8.30 0.00 5.05
N PHE A 118 -7.03 0.27 4.77
CA PHE A 118 -5.89 -0.42 5.38
C PHE A 118 -5.06 0.55 6.21
N PHE A 119 -5.03 0.37 7.53
CA PHE A 119 -4.11 1.07 8.40
C PHE A 119 -2.82 0.23 8.56
N SER A 120 -1.73 0.70 7.97
CA SER A 120 -0.48 -0.04 7.89
C SER A 120 0.73 0.81 8.27
N HIS A 121 1.85 0.14 8.51
CA HIS A 121 3.16 0.76 8.66
C HIS A 121 3.79 1.20 7.32
N GLY A 122 3.26 0.75 6.18
CA GLY A 122 3.77 1.14 4.85
C GLY A 122 4.97 0.33 4.33
N GLY A 123 5.19 -0.89 4.85
CA GLY A 123 6.19 -1.79 4.27
C GLY A 123 5.89 -2.10 2.79
N ALA A 124 6.93 -2.38 1.99
CA ALA A 124 6.80 -2.56 0.54
C ALA A 124 5.81 -3.66 0.14
N GLY A 125 5.80 -4.81 0.84
CA GLY A 125 4.84 -5.89 0.59
C GLY A 125 3.39 -5.47 0.84
N SER A 126 3.14 -4.80 1.97
CA SER A 126 1.81 -4.28 2.34
C SER A 126 1.32 -3.22 1.34
N THR A 127 2.23 -2.36 0.91
CA THR A 127 2.00 -1.35 -0.13
C THR A 127 1.59 -2.01 -1.45
N HIS A 128 2.31 -3.05 -1.89
CA HIS A 128 2.00 -3.78 -3.11
C HIS A 128 0.64 -4.51 -3.06
N GLU A 129 0.31 -5.13 -1.92
CA GLU A 129 -0.97 -5.81 -1.75
C GLU A 129 -2.15 -4.83 -1.75
N SER A 130 -2.02 -3.68 -1.08
CA SER A 130 -3.02 -2.60 -1.14
C SER A 130 -3.20 -2.08 -2.57
N LEU A 131 -2.10 -1.80 -3.28
CA LEU A 131 -2.16 -1.38 -4.68
C LEU A 131 -2.86 -2.44 -5.53
N PHE A 132 -2.57 -3.72 -5.34
CA PHE A 132 -3.15 -4.80 -6.14
C PHE A 132 -4.65 -5.01 -5.87
N THR A 133 -5.07 -4.88 -4.61
CA THR A 133 -6.46 -5.06 -4.18
C THR A 133 -7.32 -3.82 -4.43
N GLY A 134 -6.70 -2.65 -4.50
CA GLY A 134 -7.39 -1.38 -4.63
C GLY A 134 -7.96 -0.92 -3.29
N THR A 135 -7.14 -0.97 -2.24
CA THR A 135 -7.54 -0.56 -0.89
C THR A 135 -6.71 0.65 -0.47
N PRO A 136 -7.32 1.82 -0.19
CA PRO A 136 -6.57 3.00 0.25
C PRO A 136 -5.85 2.73 1.58
N MET A 137 -4.79 3.50 1.86
CA MET A 137 -3.94 3.28 3.04
C MET A 137 -3.86 4.50 3.95
N LEU A 138 -4.05 4.27 5.25
CA LEU A 138 -3.49 5.15 6.27
C LEU A 138 -2.14 4.58 6.69
N VAL A 139 -1.09 5.40 6.64
CA VAL A 139 0.27 4.92 6.84
C VAL A 139 0.89 5.54 8.10
N LEU A 140 1.24 4.70 9.08
CA LEU A 140 2.06 5.07 10.24
C LEU A 140 3.49 4.54 10.08
N PRO A 141 4.37 5.27 9.38
CA PRO A 141 5.75 4.86 9.17
C PRO A 141 6.55 4.81 10.49
N ILE A 142 7.29 3.71 10.74
CA ILE A 142 8.14 3.55 11.93
C ILE A 142 9.63 3.65 11.61
N GLY A 143 10.12 3.02 10.54
CA GLY A 143 11.53 3.12 10.15
C GLY A 143 11.85 2.48 8.79
N GLY A 144 13.09 2.67 8.33
CA GLY A 144 13.58 2.08 7.08
C GLY A 144 12.94 2.70 5.83
N ASP A 145 12.48 1.86 4.91
CA ASP A 145 11.89 2.25 3.63
C ASP A 145 10.45 2.79 3.74
N GLN A 146 9.81 2.61 4.90
CA GLN A 146 8.39 2.91 5.10
C GLN A 146 8.03 4.38 4.87
N MET A 147 8.93 5.34 5.20
CA MET A 147 8.65 6.77 4.99
C MET A 147 8.58 7.09 3.50
N GLY A 148 9.57 6.60 2.74
CA GLY A 148 9.61 6.79 1.29
C GLY A 148 8.46 6.07 0.58
N ASN A 149 8.00 4.92 1.10
CA ASN A 149 6.81 4.26 0.59
C ASN A 149 5.54 5.08 0.88
N ALA A 150 5.40 5.64 2.09
CA ALA A 150 4.30 6.51 2.45
C ALA A 150 4.23 7.75 1.56
N ASP A 151 5.36 8.41 1.30
CA ASP A 151 5.44 9.58 0.43
C ASP A 151 5.05 9.26 -1.02
N LYS A 152 5.48 8.12 -1.55
CA LYS A 152 5.09 7.64 -2.88
C LYS A 152 3.59 7.36 -2.97
N LEU A 153 3.02 6.72 -1.95
CA LEU A 153 1.58 6.42 -1.90
C LEU A 153 0.73 7.70 -1.78
N LYS A 154 1.23 8.68 -1.01
CA LYS A 154 0.62 10.00 -0.88
C LYS A 154 0.68 10.77 -2.20
N SER A 155 1.83 10.76 -2.88
CA SER A 155 2.00 11.52 -4.14
C SER A 155 1.13 11.00 -5.29
N ILE A 156 0.75 9.72 -5.27
CA ILE A 156 -0.21 9.14 -6.22
C ILE A 156 -1.67 9.22 -5.75
N GLY A 157 -1.92 9.80 -4.56
CA GLY A 157 -3.26 10.10 -4.06
C GLY A 157 -4.06 8.92 -3.52
N ILE A 158 -3.41 7.86 -3.02
CA ILE A 158 -4.11 6.68 -2.47
C ILE A 158 -3.87 6.45 -0.97
N ALA A 159 -3.06 7.31 -0.35
CA ALA A 159 -2.73 7.20 1.05
C ALA A 159 -2.54 8.55 1.73
N LEU A 160 -2.71 8.55 3.04
CA LEU A 160 -2.27 9.62 3.93
C LEU A 160 -1.29 9.06 4.94
N SER A 161 -0.36 9.89 5.40
CA SER A 161 0.67 9.49 6.36
C SER A 161 0.50 10.22 7.69
N LEU A 162 0.78 9.51 8.78
CA LEU A 162 0.80 10.00 10.15
C LEU A 162 2.24 10.23 10.60
N ASP A 163 2.42 11.14 11.55
CA ASP A 163 3.69 11.31 12.26
C ASP A 163 3.65 10.52 13.57
N LYS A 164 4.58 9.56 13.74
CA LYS A 164 4.68 8.75 14.96
C LYS A 164 5.09 9.56 16.20
N PHE A 165 5.72 10.72 16.01
CA PHE A 165 6.19 11.60 17.08
C PHE A 165 5.16 12.65 17.49
N ALA A 166 4.15 12.88 16.64
CA ALA A 166 3.05 13.83 16.87
C ALA A 166 1.70 13.16 16.58
N LEU A 167 1.56 11.91 17.00
CA LEU A 167 0.37 11.11 16.74
C LEU A 167 -0.79 11.62 17.59
N GLU A 168 -1.92 11.95 16.97
CA GLU A 168 -3.11 12.46 17.64
C GLU A 168 -4.38 11.76 17.15
N VAL A 169 -5.30 11.47 18.08
CA VAL A 169 -6.52 10.69 17.79
C VAL A 169 -7.37 11.35 16.71
N ASN A 170 -7.57 12.68 16.81
CA ASN A 170 -8.35 13.43 15.84
C ASN A 170 -7.69 13.47 14.45
N ASP A 171 -6.35 13.49 14.37
CA ASP A 171 -5.64 13.42 13.09
C ASP A 171 -5.85 12.06 12.41
N ILE A 172 -5.78 10.97 13.19
CA ILE A 172 -6.07 9.61 12.69
C ILE A 172 -7.50 9.54 12.13
N ILE A 173 -8.50 9.94 12.92
CA ILE A 173 -9.92 9.90 12.53
C ILE A 173 -10.16 10.74 11.27
N ASN A 174 -9.66 11.98 11.24
CA ASN A 174 -9.83 12.87 10.09
C ASN A 174 -9.22 12.29 8.81
N LYS A 175 -8.02 11.71 8.89
CA LYS A 175 -7.36 11.08 7.74
C LYS A 175 -8.09 9.82 7.29
N MET A 176 -8.61 9.00 8.21
CA MET A 176 -9.48 7.86 7.84
C MET A 176 -10.74 8.34 7.11
N ASN A 177 -11.35 9.42 7.59
CA ASN A 177 -12.56 9.99 6.97
C ASN A 177 -12.31 10.46 5.53
N ILE A 178 -11.19 11.15 5.29
CA ILE A 178 -10.79 11.58 3.95
C ILE A 178 -10.60 10.35 3.05
N LEU A 179 -9.83 9.35 3.49
CA LEU A 179 -9.53 8.16 2.68
C LEU A 179 -10.77 7.33 2.32
N LEU A 180 -11.80 7.34 3.18
CA LEU A 180 -13.05 6.60 2.94
C LEU A 180 -14.00 7.34 1.99
N ASN A 181 -14.00 8.68 2.01
CA ASN A 181 -15.06 9.48 1.38
C ASN A 181 -14.60 10.32 0.18
N ASP A 182 -13.31 10.60 0.03
CA ASP A 182 -12.79 11.43 -1.06
C ASP A 182 -12.87 10.71 -2.42
N GLU A 183 -13.54 11.33 -3.38
CA GLU A 183 -13.76 10.77 -4.73
C GLU A 183 -12.48 10.68 -5.55
N ASP A 184 -11.52 11.58 -5.35
CA ASP A 184 -10.24 11.53 -6.05
C ASP A 184 -9.35 10.42 -5.49
N VAL A 185 -9.42 10.14 -4.18
CA VAL A 185 -8.82 8.93 -3.61
C VAL A 185 -9.40 7.67 -4.26
N LYS A 186 -10.72 7.56 -4.38
CA LYS A 186 -11.37 6.39 -5.04
C LYS A 186 -10.93 6.21 -6.49
N LYS A 187 -10.91 7.30 -7.29
CA LYS A 187 -10.43 7.26 -8.69
C LYS A 187 -8.96 6.83 -8.77
N ASN A 188 -8.12 7.38 -7.90
CA ASN A 188 -6.69 7.05 -7.88
C ASN A 188 -6.45 5.59 -7.47
N VAL A 189 -7.17 5.11 -6.46
CA VAL A 189 -7.11 3.71 -6.02
C VAL A 189 -7.49 2.76 -7.15
N GLU A 190 -8.60 3.00 -7.84
CA GLU A 190 -9.00 2.16 -8.98
C GLU A 190 -8.00 2.23 -10.13
N ARG A 191 -7.51 3.42 -10.49
CA ARG A 191 -6.44 3.57 -11.50
C ARG A 191 -5.21 2.76 -11.13
N MET A 192 -4.74 2.88 -9.89
CA MET A 192 -3.54 2.21 -9.42
C MET A 192 -3.72 0.70 -9.31
N LYS A 193 -4.93 0.22 -8.98
CA LYS A 193 -5.31 -1.20 -8.98
C LYS A 193 -5.17 -1.84 -10.35
N TYR A 194 -5.69 -1.21 -11.39
CA TYR A 194 -5.52 -1.72 -12.76
C TYR A 194 -4.05 -1.74 -13.18
N LEU A 195 -3.30 -0.66 -12.89
CA LEU A 195 -1.87 -0.61 -13.18
C LEU A 195 -1.08 -1.68 -12.44
N ALA A 196 -1.37 -1.91 -11.15
CA ALA A 196 -0.74 -2.95 -10.35
C ALA A 196 -1.02 -4.35 -10.90
N LYS A 197 -2.26 -4.65 -11.29
CA LYS A 197 -2.64 -5.94 -11.90
C LYS A 197 -2.02 -6.19 -13.27
N ILE A 198 -1.86 -5.14 -14.08
CA ILE A 198 -1.17 -5.25 -15.38
C ILE A 198 0.32 -5.49 -15.15
N ASN A 199 0.93 -4.71 -14.25
CA ASN A 199 2.37 -4.75 -14.05
C ASN A 199 2.84 -5.98 -13.28
N SER A 200 1.99 -6.60 -12.45
CA SER A 200 2.34 -7.83 -11.73
C SER A 200 2.63 -9.03 -12.64
N LYS A 201 2.10 -9.00 -13.88
CA LYS A 201 2.39 -10.01 -14.91
C LYS A 201 3.81 -9.93 -15.46
N ARG A 202 4.52 -8.82 -15.21
CA ARG A 202 5.89 -8.58 -15.72
C ARG A 202 6.97 -9.33 -14.94
N LYS A 203 6.62 -10.19 -13.97
CA LYS A 203 7.59 -11.06 -13.28
C LYS A 203 8.28 -12.04 -14.22
N TYR A 204 7.58 -12.54 -15.24
CA TYR A 204 8.18 -13.37 -16.29
C TYR A 204 9.15 -12.58 -17.16
N ARG A 205 8.79 -11.34 -17.52
CA ARG A 205 9.70 -10.43 -18.21
C ARG A 205 11.00 -10.21 -17.42
N ALA A 206 10.94 -10.20 -16.09
CA ALA A 206 12.14 -10.13 -15.26
C ALA A 206 13.01 -11.38 -15.40
N ALA A 207 12.39 -12.57 -15.36
CA ALA A 207 13.09 -13.84 -15.58
C ALA A 207 13.75 -13.87 -16.96
N ASP A 208 13.02 -13.51 -18.02
CA ASP A 208 13.55 -13.45 -19.39
C ASP A 208 14.76 -12.51 -19.49
N LEU A 209 14.70 -11.35 -18.81
CA LEU A 209 15.80 -10.39 -18.81
C LEU A 209 17.04 -10.92 -18.09
N ILE A 210 16.85 -11.66 -16.98
CA ILE A 210 17.95 -12.31 -16.26
C ILE A 210 18.57 -13.41 -17.13
N GLU A 211 17.74 -14.26 -17.73
CA GLU A 211 18.19 -15.34 -18.64
C GLU A 211 18.98 -14.79 -19.83
N TYR A 212 18.47 -13.73 -20.44
CA TYR A 212 19.14 -13.04 -21.54
C TYR A 212 20.53 -12.50 -21.14
N VAL A 213 20.64 -11.85 -19.98
CA VAL A 213 21.93 -11.33 -19.48
C VAL A 213 22.91 -12.47 -19.20
N LEU A 214 22.45 -13.58 -18.60
CA LEU A 214 23.27 -14.76 -18.32
C LEU A 214 23.77 -15.43 -19.60
N LEU A 215 22.89 -15.68 -20.57
CA LEU A 215 23.25 -16.26 -21.88
C LEU A 215 24.30 -15.40 -22.57
N ARG A 216 24.10 -14.08 -22.61
CA ARG A 216 25.04 -13.16 -23.26
C ARG A 216 26.41 -13.18 -22.59
N ASN A 217 26.46 -13.19 -21.26
CA ASN A 217 27.72 -13.22 -20.54
C ASN A 217 28.55 -14.47 -20.87
N ASP A 218 27.91 -15.63 -21.05
CA ASP A 218 28.59 -16.85 -21.46
C ASP A 218 29.09 -16.78 -22.92
N LEU A 219 28.31 -16.17 -23.82
CA LEU A 219 28.69 -15.95 -25.23
C LEU A 219 29.84 -14.95 -25.40
N ASN A 220 29.95 -13.95 -24.53
CA ASN A 220 30.88 -12.82 -24.66
C ASN A 220 32.00 -12.82 -23.60
N LYS A 221 32.50 -13.99 -23.18
CA LYS A 221 33.63 -14.10 -22.24
C LYS A 221 34.80 -13.21 -22.68
N GLY A 222 35.03 -12.12 -21.94
CA GLY A 222 36.14 -11.19 -22.15
C GLY A 222 35.82 -9.89 -22.90
N SER A 223 34.56 -9.59 -23.22
CA SER A 223 34.18 -8.28 -23.80
C SER A 223 33.31 -7.46 -22.85
N ASP A 224 33.80 -6.31 -22.39
CA ASP A 224 33.06 -5.32 -21.60
C ASP A 224 32.08 -4.47 -22.44
N GLN A 225 31.58 -5.00 -23.56
CA GLN A 225 30.63 -4.24 -24.38
C GLN A 225 29.30 -4.09 -23.65
N GLU A 226 28.86 -2.84 -23.46
CA GLU A 226 27.54 -2.50 -22.96
C GLU A 226 26.43 -3.16 -23.80
N LEU A 227 25.26 -3.37 -23.19
CA LEU A 227 24.13 -4.02 -23.85
C LEU A 227 23.52 -3.09 -24.91
N LYS A 228 24.10 -3.04 -26.10
CA LYS A 228 23.67 -2.19 -27.22
C LYS A 228 22.18 -2.31 -27.53
N GLU A 229 21.58 -3.47 -27.28
CA GLU A 229 20.14 -3.74 -27.48
C GLU A 229 19.23 -3.05 -26.46
N PHE A 230 19.72 -2.76 -25.25
CA PHE A 230 18.99 -1.97 -24.24
C PHE A 230 19.30 -0.47 -24.31
N ILE A 231 20.33 -0.09 -25.08
CA ILE A 231 20.65 1.30 -25.35
C ILE A 231 19.63 1.83 -26.39
N PRO A 232 18.82 2.86 -26.04
CA PRO A 232 17.86 3.46 -26.96
C PRO A 232 18.49 3.86 -28.30
N ALA A 233 17.77 3.66 -29.41
CA ALA A 233 18.34 3.84 -30.74
C ALA A 233 18.90 5.25 -30.98
N ASP A 234 18.21 6.26 -30.47
CA ASP A 234 18.60 7.68 -30.45
C ASP A 234 19.97 7.92 -29.81
N THR A 235 20.26 7.26 -28.68
CA THR A 235 21.57 7.37 -28.01
C THR A 235 22.72 6.70 -28.78
N ARG A 236 22.40 5.87 -29.78
CA ARG A 236 23.37 5.27 -30.72
C ARG A 236 23.47 6.05 -32.03
N MET A 237 22.61 7.03 -32.25
CA MET A 237 22.53 7.83 -33.48
C MET A 237 23.28 9.16 -33.30
N GLY A 238 23.85 9.68 -34.38
CA GLY A 238 24.46 11.02 -34.35
C GLY A 238 23.44 12.10 -34.01
N PHE A 239 23.87 13.20 -33.39
CA PHE A 239 23.03 14.30 -32.87
C PHE A 239 21.88 14.73 -33.81
N MET A 240 22.13 14.80 -35.11
CA MET A 240 21.11 15.17 -36.12
C MET A 240 19.97 14.15 -36.21
N ARG A 241 20.31 12.87 -36.31
CA ARG A 241 19.34 11.77 -36.45
C ARG A 241 18.65 11.44 -35.12
N GLY A 242 19.38 11.50 -34.01
CA GLY A 242 18.82 11.25 -32.68
C GLY A 242 17.74 12.27 -32.27
N ASN A 243 17.82 13.50 -32.78
CA ASN A 243 16.85 14.57 -32.53
C ASN A 243 15.87 14.80 -33.71
N ASN A 244 15.90 13.96 -34.75
CA ASN A 244 15.05 14.07 -35.95
C ASN A 244 15.20 15.40 -36.73
N TYR A 245 16.33 16.10 -36.65
CA TYR A 245 16.53 17.38 -37.35
C TYR A 245 16.48 17.23 -38.87
N ASP A 246 16.93 16.10 -39.40
CA ASP A 246 16.83 15.74 -40.81
C ASP A 246 15.37 15.64 -41.29
N VAL A 247 14.47 15.09 -40.45
CA VAL A 247 13.03 15.05 -40.73
C VAL A 247 12.42 16.44 -40.71
N TYR A 248 12.71 17.25 -39.69
CA TYR A 248 12.17 18.62 -39.58
C TYR A 248 12.62 19.52 -40.74
N VAL A 249 13.89 19.45 -41.13
CA VAL A 249 14.42 20.20 -42.27
C VAL A 249 13.75 19.78 -43.57
N THR A 250 13.54 18.48 -43.79
CA THR A 250 12.85 17.97 -44.99
C THR A 250 11.40 18.46 -45.05
N ILE A 251 10.66 18.40 -43.93
CA ILE A 251 9.29 18.91 -43.83
C ILE A 251 9.25 20.42 -44.14
N LEU A 252 10.20 21.19 -43.60
CA LEU A 252 10.31 22.62 -43.87
C LEU A 252 10.49 22.92 -45.37
N PHE A 253 11.36 22.17 -46.05
CA PHE A 253 11.56 22.33 -47.50
C PHE A 253 10.31 21.97 -48.31
N ILE A 254 9.56 20.93 -47.92
CA ILE A 254 8.30 20.57 -48.57
C ILE A 254 7.27 21.70 -48.40
N ILE A 255 7.13 22.25 -47.19
CA ILE A 255 6.19 23.36 -46.92
C ILE A 255 6.57 24.59 -47.75
N LEU A 256 7.85 24.96 -47.78
CA LEU A 256 8.34 26.10 -48.55
C LEU A 256 8.22 25.91 -50.06
N GLY A 257 8.23 24.67 -50.56
CA GLY A 257 8.02 24.37 -51.98
C GLY A 257 6.56 24.36 -52.42
N ILE A 258 5.61 24.36 -51.48
CA ILE A 258 4.16 24.41 -51.73
C ILE A 258 3.64 25.86 -51.69
N ILE A 259 4.37 26.77 -51.04
CA ILE A 259 4.09 28.22 -50.97
C ILE A 259 4.67 28.90 -52.22
#